data_AF-A0A8H5MZV1-F1
#
_entry.id   AF-A0A8H5MZV1-F1
#
_cell.length_a   1.000
_cell.length_b   1.000
_cell.length_c   1.000
_cell.angle_alpha   90.00
_cell.angle_beta   90.00
_cell.angle_gamma   90.00
#
_symmetry.space_group_name_H-M   'P 1'
#
loop_
_entity.id
_entity.type
_entity.pdbx_description
1 polymer ?
#
loop_
_entity_poly.entity_id
_entity_poly.type
_entity_poly.pdbx_seq_one_letter_code
_entity_poly.pdbx_strand_id
1 'polypeptide(L)'
;MASVVWDAADVLQVYRHRRCIGTTTRNTRCSLTIKEPHLSAIAPLLGRMSRNSPELVTEQTLFQLADLCLCGTYHASQAHKFVRLWTSVVKEVVSVEQRKLALQNEITTLFQQVLKLQRLVSNLQADLDAERRANTKAQKQFKRDVKGLQEEIMSLEQDLQASEDRNNVGEGKLLSTRRNFEKLQGQAMNDLLARKRLETENKSLKAEIVDAQKKLDDYLSIKEENYDLGNQVKSFEHKIKQYLAIVEDTANKANASEEKVTAERAAKEAMENRYKAQIAEHEVEITGLKSHKEKLELSVARFQASVKTCWWHRFRAWKDRFRKRDRSGSWVSITDESAEDITLPTYS
;
A
#
# COMPACT_ATOMS: atom_id res chain seq x y z
N MET A 1 108.82 -60.47 4.20
CA MET A 1 109.70 -60.89 3.09
C MET A 1 110.86 -59.91 3.04
N ALA A 2 112.10 -60.37 3.22
CA ALA A 2 113.27 -59.50 3.13
C ALA A 2 113.31 -58.89 1.73
N SER A 3 113.31 -57.56 1.64
CA SER A 3 113.55 -56.85 0.38
C SER A 3 114.91 -57.30 -0.12
N VAL A 4 114.96 -58.08 -1.20
CA VAL A 4 116.22 -58.39 -1.90
C VAL A 4 116.69 -57.05 -2.48
N VAL A 5 117.55 -56.37 -1.74
CA VAL A 5 118.32 -55.26 -2.27
C VAL A 5 119.37 -55.92 -3.16
N TRP A 6 119.42 -55.52 -4.42
CA TRP A 6 120.45 -56.02 -5.33
C TRP A 6 121.84 -55.77 -4.75
N ASP A 7 122.46 -56.84 -4.29
CA ASP A 7 123.89 -56.91 -3.98
C ASP A 7 124.44 -58.17 -4.66
N ALA A 8 125.23 -57.97 -5.71
CA ALA A 8 125.76 -59.05 -6.53
C ALA A 8 126.54 -60.10 -5.72
N ALA A 9 127.25 -59.70 -4.66
CA ALA A 9 128.01 -60.63 -3.84
C ALA A 9 127.08 -61.59 -3.05
N ASP A 10 126.05 -61.03 -2.41
CA ASP A 10 125.11 -61.76 -1.58
C ASP A 10 124.10 -62.56 -2.43
N VAL A 11 123.58 -61.96 -3.49
CA VAL A 11 122.59 -62.56 -4.40
C VAL A 11 123.18 -63.71 -5.20
N LEU A 12 124.40 -63.54 -5.74
CA LEU A 12 125.08 -64.60 -6.50
C LEU A 12 125.79 -65.62 -5.60
N GLN A 13 125.75 -65.42 -4.28
CA GLN A 13 126.40 -66.25 -3.27
C GLN A 13 127.91 -66.41 -3.52
N VAL A 14 128.54 -65.35 -4.04
CA VAL A 14 130.00 -65.29 -4.21
C VAL A 14 130.59 -64.80 -2.88
N TYR A 15 130.63 -65.72 -1.91
CA TYR A 15 131.16 -65.46 -0.58
C TYR A 15 132.61 -64.95 -0.64
N ARG A 16 133.01 -64.09 0.31
CA ARG A 16 134.37 -63.54 0.53
C ARG A 16 135.46 -64.59 0.85
N HIS A 17 135.27 -65.83 0.47
CA HIS A 17 136.25 -66.89 0.66
C HIS A 17 137.20 -66.90 -0.52
N ARG A 18 138.50 -66.91 -0.23
CA ARG A 18 139.58 -66.99 -1.22
C ARG A 18 139.63 -68.34 -1.97
N ARG A 19 138.55 -69.12 -1.97
CA ARG A 19 138.48 -70.50 -2.47
C ARG A 19 137.60 -70.60 -3.71
N CYS A 20 137.98 -71.52 -4.58
CA CYS A 20 137.22 -71.88 -5.78
C CYS A 20 135.76 -72.22 -5.44
N ILE A 21 134.82 -71.68 -6.22
CA ILE A 21 133.38 -71.94 -6.05
C ILE A 21 132.94 -73.29 -6.63
N GLY A 22 133.78 -73.90 -7.47
CA GLY A 22 133.51 -75.18 -8.10
C GLY A 22 133.22 -76.31 -7.11
N THR A 23 132.38 -77.24 -7.54
CA THR A 23 131.98 -78.41 -6.75
C THR A 23 132.76 -79.64 -7.22
N THR A 24 133.33 -80.38 -6.27
CA THR A 24 133.98 -81.66 -6.57
C THR A 24 132.95 -82.73 -6.95
N THR A 25 133.40 -83.89 -7.43
CA THR A 25 132.54 -85.06 -7.73
C THR A 25 131.78 -85.60 -6.53
N ARG A 26 132.20 -85.25 -5.29
CA ARG A 26 131.51 -85.59 -4.04
C ARG A 26 130.52 -84.50 -3.59
N ASN A 27 130.17 -83.55 -4.48
CA ASN A 27 129.30 -82.39 -4.19
C ASN A 27 129.78 -81.48 -3.04
N THR A 28 131.09 -81.49 -2.73
CA THR A 28 131.69 -80.58 -1.75
C THR A 28 132.38 -79.40 -2.44
N ARG A 29 132.49 -78.25 -1.77
CA ARG A 29 133.20 -77.08 -2.32
C ARG A 29 134.69 -77.37 -2.48
N CYS A 30 135.25 -76.90 -3.59
CA CYS A 30 136.68 -77.01 -3.84
C CYS A 30 137.51 -76.35 -2.72
N SER A 31 138.55 -77.06 -2.25
CA SER A 31 139.47 -76.55 -1.24
C SER A 31 140.57 -75.65 -1.82
N LEU A 32 140.73 -75.61 -3.15
CA LEU A 32 141.77 -74.82 -3.80
C LEU A 32 141.50 -73.33 -3.61
N THR A 33 142.57 -72.62 -3.30
CA THR A 33 142.57 -71.17 -3.13
C THR A 33 142.77 -70.51 -4.50
N ILE A 34 141.94 -69.51 -4.82
CA ILE A 34 142.09 -68.67 -6.02
C ILE A 34 143.36 -67.85 -5.85
N LYS A 35 144.27 -67.96 -6.81
CA LYS A 35 145.56 -67.26 -6.78
C LYS A 35 145.42 -65.82 -7.29
N GLU A 36 146.36 -64.97 -6.92
CA GLU A 36 146.54 -63.68 -7.61
C GLU A 36 146.94 -63.92 -9.08
N PRO A 37 146.47 -63.09 -10.03
CA PRO A 37 145.72 -61.83 -9.85
C PRO A 37 144.18 -61.98 -9.81
N HIS A 38 143.63 -63.19 -9.88
CA HIS A 38 142.18 -63.38 -10.00
C HIS A 38 141.43 -62.93 -8.74
N LEU A 39 142.01 -63.20 -7.56
CA LEU A 39 141.39 -62.87 -6.28
C LEU A 39 141.13 -61.36 -6.10
N SER A 40 142.08 -60.52 -6.50
CA SER A 40 141.95 -59.05 -6.42
C SER A 40 140.94 -58.48 -7.43
N ALA A 41 140.64 -59.19 -8.53
CA ALA A 41 139.70 -58.75 -9.55
C ALA A 41 138.21 -59.04 -9.22
N ILE A 42 137.92 -60.00 -8.32
CA ILE A 42 136.55 -60.41 -7.97
C ILE A 42 135.77 -59.29 -7.28
N ALA A 43 136.35 -58.69 -6.23
CA ALA A 43 135.65 -57.69 -5.42
C ALA A 43 135.32 -56.40 -6.21
N PRO A 44 136.22 -55.84 -7.04
CA PRO A 44 135.87 -54.73 -7.94
C PRO A 44 134.78 -55.09 -8.95
N LEU A 45 134.75 -56.31 -9.48
CA LEU A 45 133.73 -56.75 -10.43
C LEU A 45 132.35 -56.84 -9.76
N LEU A 46 132.25 -57.53 -8.62
CA LEU A 46 131.02 -57.60 -7.83
C LEU A 46 130.56 -56.20 -7.38
N GLY A 47 131.49 -55.35 -6.92
CA GLY A 47 131.18 -53.99 -6.51
C GLY A 47 130.66 -53.10 -7.64
N ARG A 48 131.11 -53.31 -8.89
CA ARG A 48 130.52 -52.65 -10.07
C ARG A 48 129.13 -53.19 -10.38
N MET A 49 128.94 -54.50 -10.28
CA MET A 49 127.64 -55.13 -10.49
C MET A 49 126.60 -54.63 -9.47
N SER A 50 126.91 -54.60 -8.17
CA SER A 50 125.99 -54.13 -7.12
C SER A 50 125.64 -52.63 -7.23
N ARG A 51 126.50 -51.80 -7.84
CA ARG A 51 126.20 -50.36 -8.07
C ARG A 51 125.30 -50.11 -9.27
N ASN A 52 125.28 -51.04 -10.21
CA ASN A 52 124.49 -50.95 -11.42
C ASN A 52 123.18 -51.72 -11.26
N SER A 53 122.19 -51.41 -12.08
CA SER A 53 120.94 -52.19 -12.14
C SER A 53 121.25 -53.66 -12.48
N PRO A 54 120.57 -54.64 -11.84
CA PRO A 54 120.72 -56.05 -12.19
C PRO A 54 120.42 -56.34 -13.67
N GLU A 55 119.62 -55.50 -14.34
CA GLU A 55 119.34 -55.58 -15.78
C GLU A 55 120.59 -55.39 -16.66
N LEU A 56 121.61 -54.71 -16.14
CA LEU A 56 122.87 -54.45 -16.85
C LEU A 56 123.91 -55.57 -16.67
N VAL A 57 123.61 -56.59 -15.87
CA VAL A 57 124.47 -57.76 -15.70
C VAL A 57 124.29 -58.69 -16.89
N THR A 58 125.24 -58.63 -17.81
CA THR A 58 125.27 -59.51 -18.98
C THR A 58 125.82 -60.90 -18.64
N GLU A 59 125.49 -61.90 -19.48
CA GLU A 59 126.10 -63.24 -19.37
C GLU A 59 127.64 -63.16 -19.47
N GLN A 60 128.19 -62.24 -20.27
CA GLN A 60 129.63 -62.02 -20.37
C GLN A 60 130.24 -61.60 -19.04
N THR A 61 129.59 -60.67 -18.32
CA THR A 61 130.00 -60.25 -16.98
C THR A 61 129.97 -61.42 -16.00
N LEU A 62 128.96 -62.28 -16.10
CA LEU A 62 128.85 -63.50 -15.28
C LEU A 62 129.93 -64.54 -15.63
N PHE A 63 130.29 -64.69 -16.92
CA PHE A 63 131.41 -65.54 -17.34
C PHE A 63 132.73 -65.04 -16.79
N GLN A 64 132.99 -63.73 -16.85
CA GLN A 64 134.17 -63.12 -16.24
C GLN A 64 134.21 -63.40 -14.73
N LEU A 65 133.08 -63.28 -14.04
CA LEU A 65 132.99 -63.60 -12.61
C LEU A 65 133.26 -65.09 -12.34
N ALA A 66 132.68 -65.99 -13.13
CA ALA A 66 132.84 -67.42 -12.99
C ALA A 66 134.31 -67.84 -13.22
N ASP A 67 134.95 -67.31 -14.25
CA ASP A 67 136.36 -67.57 -14.57
C ASP A 67 137.29 -67.13 -13.42
N LEU A 68 137.03 -65.96 -12.84
CA LEU A 68 137.78 -65.48 -11.68
C LEU A 68 137.55 -66.35 -10.43
N CYS A 69 136.36 -66.95 -10.29
CA CYS A 69 135.96 -67.71 -9.10
C CYS A 69 136.26 -69.22 -9.17
N LEU A 70 136.66 -69.74 -10.34
CA LEU A 70 136.92 -71.17 -10.56
C LEU A 70 138.43 -71.44 -10.67
N CYS A 71 138.89 -72.59 -10.17
CA CYS A 71 140.26 -73.00 -10.41
C CYS A 71 140.41 -73.52 -11.85
N GLY A 72 141.32 -72.92 -12.62
CA GLY A 72 141.59 -73.30 -14.00
C GLY A 72 141.95 -74.78 -14.19
N THR A 73 142.51 -75.42 -13.15
CA THR A 73 143.02 -76.79 -13.21
C THR A 73 141.94 -77.87 -13.21
N TYR A 74 140.80 -77.65 -12.54
CA TYR A 74 139.80 -78.71 -12.32
C TYR A 74 138.36 -78.27 -12.58
N HIS A 75 138.05 -76.98 -12.45
CA HIS A 75 136.66 -76.53 -12.45
C HIS A 75 136.36 -75.47 -13.51
N ALA A 76 137.28 -75.15 -14.43
CA ALA A 76 137.04 -74.21 -15.53
C ALA A 76 135.80 -74.60 -16.37
N SER A 77 135.59 -75.89 -16.62
CA SER A 77 134.42 -76.41 -17.34
C SER A 77 133.08 -76.19 -16.62
N GLN A 78 133.10 -75.86 -15.32
CA GLN A 78 131.89 -75.58 -14.55
C GLN A 78 131.38 -74.14 -14.73
N ALA A 79 132.12 -73.26 -15.41
CA ALA A 79 131.75 -71.85 -15.60
C ALA A 79 130.34 -71.70 -16.18
N HIS A 80 130.01 -72.44 -17.25
CA HIS A 80 128.68 -72.41 -17.87
C HIS A 80 127.54 -72.78 -16.91
N LYS A 81 127.79 -73.69 -15.95
CA LYS A 81 126.79 -74.09 -14.96
C LYS A 81 126.47 -72.94 -13.99
N PHE A 82 127.50 -72.27 -13.48
CA PHE A 82 127.33 -71.11 -12.59
C PHE A 82 126.72 -69.91 -13.32
N VAL A 83 127.15 -69.64 -14.55
CA VAL A 83 126.57 -68.55 -15.36
C VAL A 83 125.08 -68.78 -15.62
N ARG A 84 124.67 -70.00 -15.97
CA ARG A 84 123.23 -70.32 -16.14
C ARG A 84 122.43 -70.09 -14.86
N LEU A 85 122.95 -70.55 -13.72
CA LEU A 85 122.32 -70.34 -12.41
C LEU A 85 122.20 -68.85 -12.09
N TRP A 86 123.30 -68.12 -12.16
CA TRP A 86 123.35 -66.69 -11.88
C TRP A 86 122.48 -65.88 -12.84
N THR A 87 122.41 -66.25 -14.12
CA THR A 87 121.51 -65.62 -15.08
C THR A 87 120.04 -65.79 -14.68
N SER A 88 119.66 -66.97 -14.18
CA SER A 88 118.30 -67.21 -13.66
C SER A 88 118.02 -66.35 -12.43
N VAL A 89 118.98 -66.27 -11.49
CA VAL A 89 118.86 -65.44 -10.28
C VAL A 89 118.74 -63.96 -10.62
N VAL A 90 119.57 -63.45 -11.54
CA VAL A 90 119.49 -62.06 -12.02
C VAL A 90 118.13 -61.77 -12.64
N LYS A 91 117.60 -62.66 -13.50
CA LYS A 91 116.26 -62.51 -14.09
C LYS A 91 115.16 -62.47 -13.03
N GLU A 92 115.27 -63.26 -11.97
CA GLU A 92 114.32 -63.25 -10.86
C GLU A 92 114.37 -61.94 -10.09
N VAL A 93 115.57 -61.44 -9.77
CA VAL A 93 115.73 -60.15 -9.08
C VAL A 93 115.16 -59.01 -9.92
N VAL A 94 115.46 -58.96 -11.22
CA VAL A 94 114.89 -57.98 -12.16
C VAL A 94 113.35 -58.04 -12.13
N SER A 95 112.76 -59.23 -12.21
CA SER A 95 111.30 -59.41 -12.15
C SER A 95 110.70 -58.90 -10.84
N VAL A 96 111.36 -59.14 -9.71
CA VAL A 96 110.92 -58.65 -8.39
C VAL A 96 111.02 -57.12 -8.30
N GLU A 97 112.12 -56.52 -8.78
CA GLU A 97 112.30 -55.06 -8.78
C GLU A 97 111.26 -54.36 -9.68
N GLN A 98 111.00 -54.90 -10.87
CA GLN A 98 109.97 -54.37 -11.77
C GLN A 98 108.57 -54.44 -11.14
N ARG A 99 108.21 -55.57 -10.50
CA ARG A 99 106.94 -55.69 -9.77
C ARG A 99 106.84 -54.69 -8.62
N LYS A 100 107.93 -54.48 -7.88
CA LYS A 100 107.99 -53.50 -6.80
C LYS A 100 107.73 -52.08 -7.32
N LEU A 101 108.35 -51.69 -8.43
CA LEU A 101 108.13 -50.38 -9.06
C LEU A 101 106.68 -50.22 -9.57
N ALA A 102 106.12 -51.26 -10.19
CA ALA A 102 104.72 -51.25 -10.64
C ALA A 102 103.75 -51.05 -9.47
N LEU A 103 103.92 -51.81 -8.38
CA LEU A 103 103.12 -51.66 -7.17
C LEU A 103 103.27 -50.27 -6.53
N GLN A 104 104.47 -49.69 -6.53
CA GLN A 104 104.68 -48.33 -6.02
C GLN A 104 103.92 -47.28 -6.84
N ASN A 105 103.90 -47.42 -8.16
CA ASN A 105 103.14 -46.53 -9.05
C ASN A 105 101.63 -46.68 -8.85
N GLU A 106 101.14 -47.91 -8.71
CA GLU A 106 99.72 -48.18 -8.38
C GLU A 106 99.32 -47.57 -7.05
N ILE A 107 100.13 -47.78 -6.00
CA ILE A 107 99.91 -47.19 -4.67
C ILE A 107 99.85 -45.66 -4.76
N THR A 108 100.79 -45.04 -5.48
CA THR A 108 100.82 -43.58 -5.67
C THR A 108 99.55 -43.08 -6.37
N THR A 109 99.09 -43.81 -7.39
CA THR A 109 97.86 -43.49 -8.13
C THR A 109 96.63 -43.60 -7.24
N LEU A 110 96.53 -44.66 -6.44
CA LEU A 110 95.45 -44.86 -5.48
C LEU A 110 95.44 -43.76 -4.42
N PHE A 111 96.60 -43.36 -3.88
CA PHE A 111 96.69 -42.23 -2.95
C PHE A 111 96.15 -40.93 -3.56
N GLN A 112 96.49 -40.63 -4.81
CA GLN A 112 95.94 -39.45 -5.49
C GLN A 112 94.42 -39.53 -5.68
N GLN A 113 93.88 -40.70 -5.99
CA GLN A 113 92.43 -40.90 -6.10
C GLN A 113 91.73 -40.72 -4.75
N VAL A 114 92.28 -41.28 -3.67
CA VAL A 114 91.75 -41.12 -2.31
C VAL A 114 91.70 -39.64 -1.93
N LEU A 115 92.77 -38.87 -2.19
CA LEU A 115 92.77 -37.44 -1.91
C LEU A 115 91.71 -36.66 -2.70
N LYS A 116 91.48 -37.02 -3.98
CA LYS A 116 90.41 -36.42 -4.80
C LYS A 116 89.03 -36.73 -4.22
N LEU A 117 88.77 -37.99 -3.89
CA LEU A 117 87.50 -38.42 -3.29
C LEU A 117 87.27 -37.77 -1.94
N GLN A 118 88.29 -37.66 -1.10
CA GLN A 118 88.19 -37.03 0.21
C GLN A 118 87.79 -35.55 0.09
N ARG A 119 88.37 -34.80 -0.87
CA ARG A 119 87.93 -33.43 -1.15
C ARG A 119 86.48 -33.36 -1.61
N LEU A 120 86.06 -34.27 -2.49
CA LEU A 120 84.68 -34.30 -2.98
C LEU A 120 83.69 -34.58 -1.85
N VAL A 121 84.02 -35.53 -0.95
CA VAL A 121 83.21 -35.82 0.24
C VAL A 121 83.13 -34.60 1.17
N SER A 122 84.23 -33.90 1.41
CA SER A 122 84.23 -32.67 2.22
C SER A 122 83.35 -31.57 1.60
N ASN A 123 83.40 -31.39 0.29
CA ASN A 123 82.56 -30.40 -0.41
C ASN A 123 81.09 -30.76 -0.32
N LEU A 124 80.72 -32.02 -0.62
CA LEU A 124 79.33 -32.49 -0.52
C LEU A 124 78.78 -32.36 0.91
N GLN A 125 79.62 -32.60 1.92
CA GLN A 125 79.22 -32.41 3.31
C GLN A 125 78.93 -30.93 3.62
N ALA A 126 79.76 -30.01 3.12
CA ALA A 126 79.54 -28.58 3.28
C ALA A 126 78.26 -28.10 2.58
N ASP A 127 77.98 -28.61 1.38
CA ASP A 127 76.77 -28.30 0.62
C ASP A 127 75.52 -28.84 1.33
N LEU A 128 75.58 -30.08 1.81
CA LEU A 128 74.48 -30.68 2.58
C LEU A 128 74.17 -29.87 3.84
N ASP A 129 75.19 -29.40 4.55
CA ASP A 129 75.01 -28.58 5.74
C ASP A 129 74.50 -27.16 5.40
N ALA A 130 74.87 -26.61 4.25
CA ALA A 130 74.31 -25.36 3.73
C ALA A 130 72.80 -25.51 3.43
N GLU A 131 72.42 -26.57 2.71
CA GLU A 131 71.02 -26.87 2.40
C GLU A 131 70.18 -27.12 3.66
N ARG A 132 70.71 -27.88 4.63
CA ARG A 132 70.03 -28.08 5.92
C ARG A 132 69.77 -26.76 6.65
N ARG A 133 70.72 -25.83 6.64
CA ARG A 133 70.55 -24.49 7.22
C ARG A 133 69.53 -23.66 6.45
N ALA A 134 69.56 -23.70 5.12
CA ALA A 134 68.60 -23.01 4.27
C ALA A 134 67.17 -23.52 4.51
N ASN A 135 66.99 -24.84 4.52
CA ASN A 135 65.70 -25.48 4.79
C ASN A 135 65.18 -25.15 6.20
N THR A 136 66.04 -25.16 7.22
CA THR A 136 65.66 -24.75 8.59
C THR A 136 65.19 -23.30 8.65
N LYS A 137 65.85 -22.39 7.91
CA LYS A 137 65.42 -20.98 7.81
C LYS A 137 64.08 -20.87 7.09
N ALA A 138 63.90 -21.56 5.97
CA ALA A 138 62.64 -21.58 5.22
C ALA A 138 61.50 -22.11 6.09
N GLN A 139 61.70 -23.23 6.81
CA GLN A 139 60.68 -23.79 7.70
C GLN A 139 60.30 -22.84 8.85
N LYS A 140 61.27 -22.12 9.42
CA LYS A 140 60.98 -21.08 10.43
C LYS A 140 60.18 -19.93 9.84
N GLN A 141 60.48 -19.52 8.60
CA GLN A 141 59.73 -18.47 7.93
C GLN A 141 58.30 -18.92 7.63
N PHE A 142 58.11 -20.10 7.01
CA PHE A 142 56.80 -20.65 6.75
C PHE A 142 55.94 -20.77 8.02
N LYS A 143 56.52 -21.17 9.16
CA LYS A 143 55.78 -21.20 10.43
C LYS A 143 55.30 -19.82 10.88
N ARG A 144 56.09 -18.77 10.66
CA ARG A 144 55.69 -17.39 10.98
C ARG A 144 54.59 -16.92 10.05
N ASP A 145 54.74 -17.18 8.75
CA ASP A 145 53.76 -16.77 7.73
C ASP A 145 52.42 -17.46 7.98
N VAL A 146 52.42 -18.77 8.25
CA VAL A 146 51.20 -19.52 8.62
C VAL A 146 50.55 -18.95 9.87
N LYS A 147 51.33 -18.60 10.91
CA LYS A 147 50.78 -17.98 12.12
C LYS A 147 50.14 -16.62 11.81
N GLY A 148 50.80 -15.79 11.01
CA GLY A 148 50.27 -14.48 10.59
C GLY A 148 48.96 -14.62 9.80
N LEU A 149 48.92 -15.55 8.84
CA LEU A 149 47.69 -15.82 8.07
C LEU A 149 46.56 -16.36 8.95
N GLN A 150 46.87 -17.21 9.94
CA GLN A 150 45.87 -17.68 10.89
C GLN A 150 45.28 -16.54 11.74
N GLU A 151 46.12 -15.62 12.21
CA GLU A 151 45.68 -14.44 12.95
C GLU A 151 44.81 -13.52 12.07
N GLU A 152 45.17 -13.33 10.80
CA GLU A 152 44.39 -12.55 9.83
C GLU A 152 43.04 -13.19 9.53
N ILE A 153 42.98 -14.51 9.32
CA ILE A 153 41.73 -15.25 9.14
C ILE A 153 40.83 -15.09 10.37
N MET A 154 41.37 -15.25 11.58
CA MET A 154 40.59 -15.06 12.81
C MET A 154 40.04 -13.63 12.92
N SER A 155 40.81 -12.62 12.55
CA SER A 155 40.35 -11.23 12.54
C SER A 155 39.21 -11.02 11.53
N LEU A 156 39.35 -11.57 10.32
CA LEU A 156 38.35 -11.46 9.27
C LEU A 156 37.04 -12.19 9.64
N GLU A 157 37.13 -13.34 10.30
CA GLU A 157 35.97 -14.07 10.82
C GLU A 157 35.23 -13.25 11.90
N GLN A 158 35.97 -12.58 12.79
CA GLN A 158 35.38 -11.68 13.79
C GLN A 158 34.69 -10.47 13.14
N ASP A 159 35.33 -9.86 12.14
CA ASP A 159 34.75 -8.74 11.41
C ASP A 159 33.49 -9.15 10.63
N LEU A 160 33.50 -10.34 10.03
CA LEU A 160 32.34 -10.91 9.36
C LEU A 160 31.18 -11.12 10.34
N GLN A 161 31.43 -11.74 11.49
CA GLN A 161 30.42 -11.94 12.53
C GLN A 161 29.84 -10.61 13.02
N ALA A 162 30.70 -9.61 13.27
CA ALA A 162 30.25 -8.29 13.69
C ALA A 162 29.41 -7.59 12.61
N SER A 163 29.72 -7.82 11.33
CA SER A 163 28.94 -7.31 10.20
C SER A 163 27.57 -8.01 10.10
N GLU A 164 27.52 -9.33 10.27
CA GLU A 164 26.27 -10.09 10.30
C GLU A 164 25.36 -9.62 11.44
N ASP A 165 25.90 -9.41 12.64
CA ASP A 165 25.14 -8.90 13.79
C ASP A 165 24.57 -7.50 13.52
N ARG A 166 25.37 -6.61 12.91
CA ARG A 166 24.88 -5.28 12.48
C ARG A 166 23.77 -5.39 11.45
N ASN A 167 23.89 -6.32 10.49
CA ASN A 167 22.88 -6.52 9.47
C ASN A 167 21.58 -7.05 10.09
N ASN A 168 21.66 -8.02 11.01
CA ASN A 168 20.50 -8.54 11.74
C ASN A 168 19.77 -7.44 12.52
N VAL A 169 20.51 -6.54 13.18
CA VAL A 169 19.92 -5.36 13.84
C VAL A 169 19.26 -4.41 12.81
N GLY A 170 19.90 -4.21 11.66
CA GLY A 170 19.37 -3.42 10.54
C GLY A 170 18.06 -3.99 9.99
N GLU A 171 18.01 -5.29 9.72
CA GLU A 171 16.82 -6.00 9.27
C GLU A 171 15.69 -5.91 10.30
N GLY A 172 16.00 -6.07 11.59
CA GLY A 172 15.02 -5.88 12.67
C GLY A 172 14.41 -4.48 12.68
N LYS A 173 15.23 -3.43 12.46
CA LYS A 173 14.76 -2.04 12.32
C LYS A 173 13.93 -1.82 11.06
N LEU A 174 14.30 -2.43 9.93
CA LEU A 174 13.54 -2.35 8.69
C LEU A 174 12.17 -3.02 8.84
N LEU A 175 12.11 -4.19 9.46
CA LEU A 175 10.86 -4.90 9.74
C LEU A 175 9.93 -4.10 10.66
N SER A 176 10.46 -3.47 11.72
CA SER A 176 9.65 -2.62 12.60
C SER A 176 9.12 -1.38 11.88
N THR A 177 9.96 -0.74 11.06
CA THR A 177 9.57 0.42 10.24
C THR A 177 8.48 0.03 9.24
N ARG A 178 8.61 -1.13 8.59
CA ARG A 178 7.61 -1.68 7.67
C ARG A 178 6.26 -1.91 8.35
N ARG A 179 6.24 -2.55 9.53
CA ARG A 179 4.99 -2.75 10.31
C ARG A 179 4.34 -1.42 10.70
N ASN A 180 5.14 -0.43 11.10
CA ASN A 180 4.63 0.91 11.42
C ASN A 180 4.02 1.59 10.18
N PHE A 181 4.67 1.46 9.03
CA PHE A 181 4.14 1.98 7.76
C PHE A 181 2.82 1.30 7.38
N GLU A 182 2.74 -0.03 7.44
CA GLU A 182 1.51 -0.79 7.17
C GLU A 182 0.37 -0.37 8.12
N LYS A 183 0.67 -0.14 9.41
CA LYS A 183 -0.30 0.38 10.37
C LYS A 183 -0.79 1.78 10.01
N LEU A 184 0.13 2.70 9.69
CA LEU A 184 -0.21 4.07 9.28
C LEU A 184 -1.04 4.08 7.98
N GLN A 185 -0.70 3.21 7.02
CA GLN A 185 -1.47 3.04 5.79
C GLN A 185 -2.90 2.57 6.08
N GLY A 186 -3.07 1.60 6.97
CA GLY A 186 -4.38 1.15 7.42
C GLY A 186 -5.19 2.25 8.12
N GLN A 187 -4.54 3.04 8.99
CA GLN A 187 -5.16 4.20 9.63
C GLN A 187 -5.60 5.26 8.61
N ALA A 188 -4.72 5.65 7.68
CA ALA A 188 -5.04 6.62 6.64
C ALA A 188 -6.23 6.17 5.76
N MET A 189 -6.32 4.86 5.46
CA MET A 189 -7.45 4.31 4.72
C MET A 189 -8.76 4.38 5.52
N ASN A 190 -8.72 4.06 6.81
CA ASN A 190 -9.88 4.18 7.69
C ASN A 190 -10.34 5.65 7.82
N ASP A 191 -9.40 6.58 7.96
CA ASP A 191 -9.67 8.02 8.02
C ASP A 191 -10.31 8.52 6.71
N LEU A 192 -9.82 8.04 5.56
CA LEU A 192 -10.42 8.35 4.25
C LEU A 192 -11.87 7.86 4.18
N LEU A 193 -12.16 6.64 4.64
CA LEU A 193 -13.52 6.09 4.68
C LEU A 193 -14.42 6.88 5.63
N ALA A 194 -13.93 7.23 6.82
CA ALA A 194 -14.66 8.06 7.78
C ALA A 194 -14.97 9.44 7.19
N ARG A 195 -14.00 10.07 6.54
CA ARG A 195 -14.18 11.36 5.85
C ARG A 195 -15.24 11.29 4.75
N LYS A 196 -15.26 10.22 3.94
CA LYS A 196 -16.30 10.01 2.93
C LYS A 196 -17.70 9.87 3.55
N ARG A 197 -17.83 9.16 4.67
CA ARG A 197 -19.12 9.04 5.40
C ARG A 197 -19.60 10.40 5.90
N LEU A 198 -18.72 11.16 6.55
CA LEU A 198 -19.04 12.50 7.01
C LEU A 198 -19.40 13.43 5.84
N GLU A 199 -18.74 13.30 4.70
CA GLU A 199 -19.09 14.06 3.50
C GLU A 199 -20.50 13.72 2.98
N THR A 200 -20.89 12.45 2.99
CA THR A 200 -22.25 12.03 2.62
C THR A 200 -23.31 12.52 3.61
N GLU A 201 -23.04 12.43 4.92
CA GLU A 201 -23.93 12.96 5.95
C GLU A 201 -24.07 14.48 5.84
N ASN A 202 -22.97 15.20 5.61
CA ASN A 202 -22.99 16.65 5.43
C ASN A 202 -23.80 17.05 4.18
N LYS A 203 -23.73 16.28 3.09
CA LYS A 203 -24.60 16.48 1.90
C LYS A 203 -26.08 16.27 2.24
N SER A 204 -26.42 15.23 3.02
CA SER A 204 -27.79 14.98 3.48
C SER A 204 -28.31 16.11 4.35
N LEU A 205 -27.55 16.49 5.39
CA LEU A 205 -27.91 17.58 6.30
C LEU A 205 -28.07 18.92 5.56
N LYS A 206 -27.23 19.22 4.56
CA LYS A 206 -27.41 20.40 3.71
C LYS A 206 -28.73 20.36 2.94
N ALA A 207 -29.13 19.19 2.42
CA ALA A 207 -30.41 19.05 1.74
C ALA A 207 -31.60 19.23 2.71
N GLU A 208 -31.51 18.67 3.91
CA GLU A 208 -32.51 18.86 4.98
C GLU A 208 -32.62 20.33 5.41
N ILE A 209 -31.50 21.05 5.54
CA ILE A 209 -31.51 22.48 5.85
C ILE A 209 -32.21 23.28 4.75
N VAL A 210 -31.97 22.96 3.47
CA VAL A 210 -32.66 23.62 2.36
C VAL A 210 -34.17 23.34 2.38
N ASP A 211 -34.58 22.10 2.65
CA ASP A 211 -36.00 21.74 2.79
C ASP A 211 -36.67 22.45 3.98
N ALA A 212 -35.99 22.50 5.13
CA ALA A 212 -36.45 23.21 6.31
C ALA A 212 -36.57 24.72 6.07
N GLN A 213 -35.60 25.31 5.35
CA GLN A 213 -35.65 26.72 4.96
C GLN A 213 -36.87 26.98 4.05
N LYS A 214 -37.12 26.12 3.06
CA LYS A 214 -38.29 26.25 2.19
C LYS A 214 -39.60 26.20 2.99
N LYS A 215 -39.72 25.26 3.94
CA LYS A 215 -40.89 25.18 4.84
C LYS A 215 -41.06 26.44 5.69
N LEU A 216 -39.96 27.03 6.15
CA LEU A 216 -39.99 28.29 6.88
C LEU A 216 -40.48 29.45 6.00
N ASP A 217 -39.99 29.53 4.75
CA ASP A 217 -40.41 30.54 3.79
C ASP A 217 -41.90 30.39 3.43
N ASP A 218 -42.36 29.14 3.19
CA ASP A 218 -43.78 28.82 2.97
C ASP A 218 -44.64 29.24 4.18
N TYR A 219 -44.17 28.95 5.41
CA TYR A 219 -44.86 29.37 6.63
C TYR A 219 -44.94 30.91 6.75
N LEU A 220 -43.87 31.62 6.43
CA LEU A 220 -43.85 33.09 6.46
C LEU A 220 -44.84 33.67 5.44
N SER A 221 -44.91 33.10 4.23
CA SER A 221 -45.90 33.48 3.21
C SER A 221 -47.32 33.27 3.71
N ILE A 222 -47.63 32.09 4.27
CA ILE A 222 -48.96 31.79 4.85
C ILE A 222 -49.29 32.73 6.01
N LYS A 223 -48.31 33.09 6.84
CA LYS A 223 -48.51 34.03 7.94
C LYS A 223 -48.85 35.43 7.44
N GLU A 224 -48.21 35.87 6.36
CA GLU A 224 -48.51 37.15 5.70
C GLU A 224 -49.91 37.13 5.08
N GLU A 225 -50.28 36.08 4.35
CA GLU A 225 -51.64 35.89 3.83
C GLU A 225 -52.70 35.90 4.95
N ASN A 226 -52.43 35.22 6.09
CA ASN A 226 -53.33 35.23 7.24
C ASN A 226 -53.44 36.62 7.89
N TYR A 227 -52.37 37.40 7.89
CA TYR A 227 -52.41 38.79 8.36
C TYR A 227 -53.32 39.64 7.46
N ASP A 228 -53.20 39.49 6.14
CA ASP A 228 -54.04 40.17 5.17
C ASP A 228 -55.51 39.74 5.26
N LEU A 229 -55.78 38.45 5.35
CA LEU A 229 -57.13 37.92 5.61
C LEU A 229 -57.68 38.45 6.93
N GLY A 230 -56.86 38.53 7.98
CA GLY A 230 -57.25 39.13 9.25
C GLY A 230 -57.65 40.60 9.12
N ASN A 231 -56.93 41.37 8.30
CA ASN A 231 -57.30 42.76 7.98
C ASN A 231 -58.60 42.85 7.17
N GLN A 232 -58.80 41.94 6.21
CA GLN A 232 -60.05 41.85 5.46
C GLN A 232 -61.24 41.51 6.37
N VAL A 233 -61.10 40.54 7.27
CA VAL A 233 -62.13 40.17 8.24
C VAL A 233 -62.49 41.35 9.13
N LYS A 234 -61.50 42.09 9.67
CA LYS A 234 -61.77 43.32 10.45
C LYS A 234 -62.49 44.39 9.63
N SER A 235 -62.16 44.53 8.34
CA SER A 235 -62.87 45.43 7.43
C SER A 235 -64.33 45.01 7.23
N PHE A 236 -64.57 43.71 7.02
CA PHE A 236 -65.93 43.17 6.92
C PHE A 236 -66.70 43.31 8.22
N GLU A 237 -66.11 43.06 9.38
CA GLU A 237 -66.72 43.31 10.69
C GLU A 237 -67.13 44.78 10.84
N HIS A 238 -66.27 45.71 10.42
CA HIS A 238 -66.61 47.13 10.46
C HIS A 238 -67.79 47.45 9.54
N LYS A 239 -67.83 46.90 8.32
CA LYS A 239 -68.97 47.04 7.40
C LYS A 239 -70.24 46.42 7.97
N ILE A 240 -70.17 45.23 8.58
CA ILE A 240 -71.31 44.57 9.23
C ILE A 240 -71.84 45.45 10.37
N LYS A 241 -70.96 46.01 11.22
CA LYS A 241 -71.36 46.95 12.27
C LYS A 241 -72.04 48.20 11.71
N GLN A 242 -71.53 48.75 10.60
CA GLN A 242 -72.19 49.86 9.90
C GLN A 242 -73.56 49.45 9.36
N TYR A 243 -73.69 48.29 8.71
CA TYR A 243 -74.96 47.79 8.21
C TYR A 243 -75.96 47.49 9.34
N LEU A 244 -75.52 46.91 10.45
CA LEU A 244 -76.35 46.70 11.64
C LEU A 244 -76.86 48.03 12.20
N ALA A 245 -76.01 49.05 12.32
CA ALA A 245 -76.43 50.38 12.76
C ALA A 245 -77.46 51.02 11.80
N ILE A 246 -77.29 50.84 10.48
CA ILE A 246 -78.26 51.29 9.48
C ILE A 246 -79.59 50.55 9.64
N VAL A 247 -79.55 49.22 9.81
CA VAL A 247 -80.75 48.39 10.00
C VAL A 247 -81.49 48.80 11.29
N GLU A 248 -80.76 49.02 12.39
CA GLU A 248 -81.30 49.45 13.68
C GLU A 248 -81.91 50.86 13.60
N ASP A 249 -81.27 51.80 12.90
CA ASP A 249 -81.83 53.14 12.62
C ASP A 249 -83.09 53.05 11.74
N THR A 250 -83.13 52.19 10.73
CA THR A 250 -84.34 51.95 9.93
C THR A 250 -85.46 51.27 10.71
N ALA A 251 -85.14 50.34 11.61
CA ALA A 251 -86.12 49.70 12.49
C ALA A 251 -86.71 50.69 13.49
N ASN A 252 -85.89 51.57 14.07
CA ASN A 252 -86.34 52.63 14.96
C ASN A 252 -87.25 53.65 14.24
N LYS A 253 -86.95 54.00 12.98
CA LYS A 253 -87.84 54.82 12.14
C LYS A 253 -89.15 54.13 11.80
N ALA A 254 -89.15 52.81 11.59
CA ALA A 254 -90.36 52.02 11.37
C ALA A 254 -91.25 51.99 12.63
N ASN A 255 -90.67 51.75 13.82
CA ASN A 255 -91.40 51.77 15.09
C ASN A 255 -92.01 53.14 15.40
N ALA A 256 -91.29 54.25 15.12
CA ALA A 256 -91.83 55.60 15.26
C ALA A 256 -92.99 55.91 14.28
N SER A 257 -93.02 55.23 13.13
CA SER A 257 -94.15 55.32 12.18
C SER A 257 -95.36 54.48 12.64
N GLU A 258 -95.12 53.36 13.32
CA GLU A 258 -96.15 52.46 13.85
C GLU A 258 -96.88 53.08 15.06
N GLU A 259 -96.17 53.81 15.93
CA GLU A 259 -96.78 54.61 17.00
C GLU A 259 -97.67 55.76 16.47
N LYS A 260 -97.36 56.30 15.28
CA LYS A 260 -98.20 57.33 14.63
C LYS A 260 -99.49 56.75 14.05
N VAL A 261 -99.43 55.54 13.49
CA VAL A 261 -100.58 54.83 12.89
C VAL A 261 -101.55 54.31 13.96
N THR A 262 -101.05 53.90 15.13
CA THR A 262 -101.89 53.46 16.25
C THR A 262 -102.68 54.62 16.88
N ALA A 263 -102.11 55.82 16.94
CA ALA A 263 -102.82 57.04 17.39
C ALA A 263 -103.93 57.50 16.42
N GLU A 264 -103.73 57.38 15.10
CA GLU A 264 -104.76 57.71 14.10
C GLU A 264 -105.93 56.71 14.06
N ARG A 265 -105.67 55.43 14.37
CA ARG A 265 -106.70 54.37 14.40
C ARG A 265 -107.68 54.58 15.56
N ALA A 266 -107.18 54.96 16.74
CA ALA A 266 -108.01 55.26 17.91
C ALA A 266 -108.89 56.51 17.71
N ALA A 267 -108.40 57.51 16.95
CA ALA A 267 -109.18 58.70 16.62
C ALA A 267 -110.31 58.44 15.62
N LYS A 268 -110.14 57.50 14.68
CA LYS A 268 -111.17 57.10 13.71
C LYS A 268 -112.29 56.27 14.33
N GLU A 269 -111.99 55.33 15.24
CA GLU A 269 -113.01 54.54 15.95
C GLU A 269 -113.91 55.41 16.85
N ALA A 270 -113.35 56.44 17.49
CA ALA A 270 -114.12 57.38 18.30
C ALA A 270 -115.10 58.22 17.45
N MET A 271 -114.74 58.54 16.21
CA MET A 271 -115.59 59.30 15.28
C MET A 271 -116.72 58.44 14.71
N GLU A 272 -116.45 57.16 14.41
CA GLU A 272 -117.45 56.21 13.88
C GLU A 272 -118.58 55.92 14.89
N ASN A 273 -118.25 55.82 16.19
CA ASN A 273 -119.25 55.60 17.24
C ASN A 273 -120.17 56.80 17.47
N ARG A 274 -119.72 58.04 17.20
CA ARG A 274 -120.58 59.24 17.25
C ARG A 274 -121.62 59.27 16.13
N TYR A 275 -121.25 58.84 14.91
CA TYR A 275 -122.20 58.79 13.79
C TYR A 275 -123.25 57.69 13.95
N LYS A 276 -122.89 56.54 14.55
CA LYS A 276 -123.86 55.46 14.86
C LYS A 276 -124.93 55.89 15.87
N ALA A 277 -124.59 56.73 16.84
CA ALA A 277 -125.55 57.27 17.81
C ALA A 277 -126.54 58.28 17.17
N GLN A 278 -126.08 59.12 16.24
CA GLN A 278 -126.93 60.10 15.54
C GLN A 278 -127.90 59.46 14.54
N ILE A 279 -127.54 58.34 13.92
CA ILE A 279 -128.44 57.62 12.99
C ILE A 279 -129.61 56.97 13.75
N ALA A 280 -129.36 56.41 14.94
CA ALA A 280 -130.41 55.79 15.75
C ALA A 280 -131.46 56.79 16.27
N GLU A 281 -131.07 58.04 16.51
CA GLU A 281 -131.95 59.12 16.97
C GLU A 281 -132.90 59.60 15.85
N HIS A 282 -132.40 59.70 14.62
CA HIS A 282 -133.21 60.08 13.45
C HIS A 282 -134.17 58.99 12.95
N GLU A 283 -133.87 57.70 13.18
CA GLU A 283 -134.78 56.59 12.82
C GLU A 283 -136.06 56.57 13.69
N VAL A 284 -135.97 57.03 14.94
CA VAL A 284 -137.10 57.16 15.86
C VAL A 284 -138.01 58.34 15.47
N GLU A 285 -137.45 59.46 15.00
CA GLU A 285 -138.22 60.60 14.49
C GLU A 285 -138.98 60.27 13.19
N ILE A 286 -138.36 59.52 12.27
CA ILE A 286 -138.97 59.14 10.98
C ILE A 286 -140.15 58.18 11.15
N THR A 287 -140.10 57.29 12.14
CA THR A 287 -141.22 56.38 12.45
C THR A 287 -142.40 57.12 13.08
N GLY A 288 -142.15 58.13 13.91
CA GLY A 288 -143.19 59.01 14.45
C GLY A 288 -143.90 59.85 13.37
N LEU A 289 -143.15 60.39 12.41
CA LEU A 289 -143.69 61.21 11.31
C LEU A 289 -144.49 60.39 10.28
N LYS A 290 -144.14 59.13 10.04
CA LYS A 290 -144.91 58.22 9.16
C LYS A 290 -146.32 57.91 9.70
N SER A 291 -146.45 57.67 11.00
CA SER A 291 -147.75 57.43 11.66
C SER A 291 -148.68 58.65 11.59
N HIS A 292 -148.11 59.86 11.61
CA HIS A 292 -148.88 61.11 11.51
C HIS A 292 -149.37 61.38 10.08
N LYS A 293 -148.55 61.06 9.07
CA LYS A 293 -148.89 61.18 7.65
C LYS A 293 -150.10 60.30 7.26
N GLU A 294 -150.12 59.04 7.69
CA GLU A 294 -151.22 58.11 7.37
C GLU A 294 -152.57 58.56 7.97
N LYS A 295 -152.56 59.14 9.17
CA LYS A 295 -153.77 59.70 9.80
C LYS A 295 -154.31 60.95 9.07
N LEU A 296 -153.42 61.76 8.50
CA LEU A 296 -153.77 62.95 7.72
C LEU A 296 -154.31 62.61 6.33
N GLU A 297 -153.73 61.62 5.65
CA GLU A 297 -154.18 61.15 4.33
C GLU A 297 -155.60 60.56 4.37
N LEU A 298 -155.94 59.85 5.46
CA LEU A 298 -157.29 59.30 5.64
C LEU A 298 -158.35 60.39 5.89
N SER A 299 -157.96 61.52 6.48
CA SER A 299 -158.85 62.67 6.73
C SER A 299 -159.10 63.47 5.44
N VAL A 300 -158.05 63.69 4.63
CA VAL A 300 -158.13 64.41 3.35
C VAL A 300 -158.98 63.65 2.32
N ALA A 301 -158.86 62.32 2.25
CA ALA A 301 -159.69 61.50 1.36
C ALA A 301 -161.20 61.61 1.69
N ARG A 302 -161.54 61.72 2.98
CA ARG A 302 -162.92 61.82 3.45
C ARG A 302 -163.52 63.21 3.18
N PHE A 303 -162.73 64.28 3.31
CA PHE A 303 -163.14 65.64 2.95
C PHE A 303 -163.28 65.85 1.43
N GLN A 304 -162.44 65.22 0.61
CA GLN A 304 -162.58 65.30 -0.86
C GLN A 304 -163.84 64.60 -1.39
N ALA A 305 -164.32 63.54 -0.73
CA ALA A 305 -165.59 62.91 -1.06
C ALA A 305 -166.81 63.78 -0.69
N SER A 306 -166.68 64.63 0.35
CA SER A 306 -167.70 65.59 0.79
C SER A 306 -167.90 66.76 -0.19
N VAL A 307 -166.89 67.10 -1.01
CA VAL A 307 -166.97 68.25 -1.94
C VAL A 307 -167.48 67.84 -3.33
N LYS A 308 -167.20 66.62 -3.80
CA LYS A 308 -167.61 66.18 -5.15
C LYS A 308 -169.10 65.89 -5.31
N THR A 309 -169.80 65.43 -4.27
CA THR A 309 -171.25 65.14 -4.35
C THR A 309 -172.13 66.40 -4.22
N CYS A 310 -171.63 67.45 -3.55
CA CYS A 310 -172.34 68.71 -3.40
C CYS A 310 -172.35 69.56 -4.70
N TRP A 311 -171.30 69.46 -5.52
CA TRP A 311 -171.17 70.22 -6.76
C TRP A 311 -172.01 69.66 -7.92
N TRP A 312 -172.14 68.33 -8.02
CA TRP A 312 -172.81 67.69 -9.15
C TRP A 312 -174.34 67.82 -9.16
N HIS A 313 -174.99 67.88 -7.99
CA HIS A 313 -176.45 68.05 -7.97
C HIS A 313 -176.89 69.49 -8.23
N ARG A 314 -176.09 70.48 -7.83
CA ARG A 314 -176.36 71.91 -8.10
C ARG A 314 -176.25 72.23 -9.60
N PHE A 315 -175.38 71.53 -10.34
CA PHE A 315 -175.25 71.67 -11.80
C PHE A 315 -176.44 71.10 -12.58
N ARG A 316 -177.09 70.02 -12.10
CA ARG A 316 -178.27 69.44 -12.78
C ARG A 316 -179.52 70.32 -12.71
N ALA A 317 -179.72 71.02 -11.59
CA ALA A 317 -180.85 71.95 -11.46
C ALA A 317 -180.71 73.23 -12.29
N TRP A 318 -179.50 73.50 -12.81
CA TRP A 318 -179.20 74.69 -13.61
C TRP A 318 -179.49 74.50 -15.10
N LYS A 319 -179.40 73.27 -15.64
CA LYS A 319 -179.46 73.03 -17.10
C LYS A 319 -180.88 72.95 -17.72
N ASP A 320 -181.87 72.34 -17.07
CA ASP A 320 -183.18 72.11 -17.74
C ASP A 320 -184.19 73.28 -17.67
N ARG A 321 -183.74 74.49 -17.30
CA ARG A 321 -184.56 75.72 -17.38
C ARG A 321 -184.64 76.31 -18.80
N PHE A 322 -184.06 75.67 -19.83
CA PHE A 322 -183.95 76.21 -21.18
C PHE A 322 -184.64 75.38 -22.30
N ARG A 323 -185.99 75.39 -22.37
CA ARG A 323 -186.80 75.32 -23.65
C ARG A 323 -188.31 75.57 -23.41
N LYS A 324 -189.09 76.10 -24.39
CA LYS A 324 -190.53 76.54 -24.35
C LYS A 324 -191.44 76.07 -25.56
N ARG A 325 -192.77 75.84 -25.31
CA ARG A 325 -193.80 75.03 -26.08
C ARG A 325 -194.65 75.82 -27.10
N ASP A 326 -195.19 75.20 -28.16
CA ASP A 326 -196.23 75.79 -29.05
C ASP A 326 -197.40 74.85 -29.50
N ARG A 327 -198.42 75.45 -30.15
CA ARG A 327 -199.88 75.15 -30.18
C ARG A 327 -200.45 73.99 -31.03
N SER A 328 -199.66 73.00 -31.42
CA SER A 328 -200.19 71.69 -31.90
C SER A 328 -199.52 70.49 -31.22
N GLY A 329 -198.98 70.69 -30.02
CA GLY A 329 -198.18 69.66 -29.35
C GLY A 329 -196.76 69.56 -29.90
N SER A 330 -196.18 70.66 -30.39
CA SER A 330 -194.78 70.68 -30.86
C SER A 330 -194.02 71.92 -30.39
N TRP A 331 -192.69 71.78 -30.23
CA TRP A 331 -191.72 72.77 -29.76
C TRP A 331 -190.68 73.05 -30.87
N VAL A 332 -190.27 74.32 -31.09
CA VAL A 332 -189.18 74.70 -32.02
C VAL A 332 -188.08 75.47 -31.25
N SER A 333 -186.81 75.10 -31.52
CA SER A 333 -185.53 75.39 -30.82
C SER A 333 -184.79 76.65 -31.32
N ILE A 334 -183.86 77.26 -30.53
CA ILE A 334 -182.60 77.98 -30.93
C ILE A 334 -181.80 78.58 -29.69
N THR A 335 -180.51 78.18 -29.56
CA THR A 335 -179.25 78.78 -28.96
C THR A 335 -179.28 79.94 -27.92
N ASP A 336 -178.40 80.09 -26.91
CA ASP A 336 -177.28 79.34 -26.28
C ASP A 336 -177.14 79.86 -24.80
N GLU A 337 -176.89 78.97 -23.82
CA GLU A 337 -177.29 79.08 -22.39
C GLU A 337 -176.37 79.91 -21.45
N SER A 338 -176.92 80.87 -20.68
CA SER A 338 -176.21 81.58 -19.59
C SER A 338 -177.17 82.23 -18.56
N ALA A 339 -176.90 81.99 -17.26
CA ALA A 339 -177.12 82.84 -16.06
C ALA A 339 -178.50 83.53 -15.88
N GLU A 340 -179.13 83.69 -14.72
CA GLU A 340 -178.66 84.10 -13.41
C GLU A 340 -179.97 84.20 -12.57
N ASP A 341 -180.06 83.52 -11.42
CA ASP A 341 -180.60 84.08 -10.17
C ASP A 341 -180.66 82.99 -9.08
N ILE A 342 -180.22 83.34 -7.88
CA ILE A 342 -180.87 83.11 -6.57
C ILE A 342 -179.83 83.38 -5.46
N THR A 343 -180.24 84.32 -4.64
CA THR A 343 -179.66 84.92 -3.44
C THR A 343 -179.65 84.01 -2.19
N LEU A 344 -179.01 84.56 -1.13
CA LEU A 344 -179.08 84.27 0.33
C LEU A 344 -177.89 83.48 0.95
N PRO A 345 -177.59 83.64 2.26
CA PRO A 345 -176.82 84.73 2.87
C PRO A 345 -175.73 84.21 3.87
N THR A 346 -174.99 85.16 4.46
CA THR A 346 -174.08 85.10 5.65
C THR A 346 -174.60 84.30 6.88
N TYR A 347 -173.87 83.90 7.95
CA TYR A 347 -172.52 84.06 8.53
C TYR A 347 -172.37 82.96 9.63
N SER A 348 -171.17 82.38 9.85
CA SER A 348 -170.59 81.77 11.11
C SER A 348 -169.49 80.78 10.77
#